data_AF-A0A3D1VM90-F1
#
_entry.id   AF-A0A3D1VM90-F1
#
_cell.length_a   1.000
_cell.length_b   1.000
_cell.length_c   1.000
_cell.angle_alpha   90.00
_cell.angle_beta   90.00
_cell.angle_gamma   90.00
#
_symmetry.space_group_name_H-M   'P 1'
#
loop_
_entity.id
_entity.type
_entity.pdbx_description
1 polymer ?
#
loop_
_entity_poly.entity_id
_entity_poly.type
_entity_poly.pdbx_seq_one_letter_code
_entity_poly.pdbx_strand_id
1 'polypeptide(L)'
;MIVGESGGYPLIQFQAYGLDAYINQEEYAKYYQKAYDASTTLLAGPSCPNKPKGWFTLPEDYNRDEFHRIQKAADKIRSSCDILIVIGIGGSYLGARAAIEFVLGANYNLTSPSGPRVYFAGNTLDEDTTADMLALCHNNDVCLNVISKSGTTTEPAIAFRLFRNMLENKYGKTCARERIFVTTDQNANKSSLRRLSDENGYETFVVPDDIGGRYSVLTAVGLLPICAAGIDIAHMMNGAAMAKKELEQFDREDNMVLSYAAIRNALLDKGLHIEIFVAYRQCM
;
A
#
# COMPACT_ATOMS: atom_id res chain seq x y z
N MET A 1 3.55 1.16 18.64
CA MET A 1 2.22 0.75 19.11
C MET A 1 2.37 -0.67 19.61
N ILE A 2 2.41 -0.88 20.93
CA ILE A 2 2.20 -2.21 21.50
C ILE A 2 0.69 -2.24 21.74
N VAL A 3 -0.02 -3.04 20.94
CA VAL A 3 -1.45 -3.27 21.18
C VAL A 3 -1.51 -4.30 22.29
N GLY A 4 -1.63 -3.81 23.52
CA GLY A 4 -2.05 -4.64 24.66
C GLY A 4 -3.46 -5.14 24.43
N GLU A 5 -3.77 -6.28 25.06
CA GLU A 5 -5.09 -6.92 25.08
C GLU A 5 -6.18 -5.87 25.26
N SER A 6 -7.08 -5.78 24.28
CA SER A 6 -8.10 -4.73 24.20
C SER A 6 -9.13 -4.90 25.30
N GLY A 7 -8.98 -4.12 26.37
CA GLY A 7 -10.02 -3.82 27.36
C GLY A 7 -11.17 -2.99 26.78
N GLY A 8 -11.83 -3.47 25.72
CA GLY A 8 -13.11 -2.96 25.23
C GLY A 8 -13.12 -1.57 24.57
N TYR A 9 -11.98 -0.93 24.34
CA TYR A 9 -11.92 0.35 23.60
C TYR A 9 -11.75 0.13 22.08
N PRO A 10 -12.43 0.91 21.22
CA PRO A 10 -12.25 0.84 19.77
C PRO A 10 -10.84 1.28 19.38
N LEU A 11 -10.28 0.65 18.34
CA LEU A 11 -8.91 0.86 17.86
C LEU A 11 -8.67 2.28 17.32
N ILE A 12 -9.71 2.92 16.77
CA ILE A 12 -9.69 4.29 16.23
C ILE A 12 -11.00 4.97 16.66
N GLN A 13 -10.94 6.26 17.00
CA GLN A 13 -12.11 7.07 17.31
C GLN A 13 -12.18 8.25 16.36
N PHE A 14 -13.39 8.64 15.96
CA PHE A 14 -13.64 9.85 15.20
C PHE A 14 -14.39 10.85 16.08
N GLN A 15 -13.85 12.05 16.16
CA GLN A 15 -14.44 13.15 16.91
C GLN A 15 -14.47 14.38 16.00
N ALA A 16 -15.60 15.07 16.01
CA ALA A 16 -15.78 16.28 15.23
C ALA A 16 -16.11 17.46 16.16
N TYR A 17 -15.36 18.55 16.00
CA TYR A 17 -15.47 19.75 16.83
C TYR A 17 -15.60 20.98 15.94
N GLY A 18 -16.23 22.04 16.45
CA GLY A 18 -16.32 23.33 15.75
C GLY A 18 -17.25 23.32 14.53
N LEU A 19 -18.12 22.32 14.40
CA LEU A 19 -19.04 22.18 13.26
C LEU A 19 -20.24 23.13 13.30
N ASP A 20 -20.65 23.56 14.50
CA ASP A 20 -21.87 24.36 14.71
C ASP A 20 -21.87 25.70 13.94
N ALA A 21 -20.69 26.21 13.60
CA ALA A 21 -20.54 27.42 12.80
C ALA A 21 -20.81 27.21 11.30
N TYR A 22 -20.86 25.96 10.83
CA TYR A 22 -20.90 25.62 9.41
C TYR A 22 -22.11 24.76 9.03
N ILE A 23 -22.44 23.76 9.86
CA ILE A 23 -23.50 22.79 9.60
C ILE A 23 -24.40 22.61 10.83
N ASN A 24 -25.71 22.64 10.62
CA ASN A 24 -26.67 22.34 11.68
C ASN A 24 -27.05 20.84 11.70
N GLN A 25 -27.85 20.41 12.69
CA GLN A 25 -28.25 19.01 12.84
C GLN A 25 -29.07 18.47 11.66
N GLU A 26 -29.94 19.28 11.05
CA GLU A 26 -30.77 18.88 9.91
C GLU A 26 -29.90 18.66 8.66
N GLU A 27 -28.94 19.56 8.43
CA GLU A 27 -27.97 19.43 7.35
C GLU A 27 -27.10 18.19 7.57
N TYR A 28 -26.57 17.99 8.78
CA TYR A 28 -25.81 16.79 9.12
C TYR A 28 -26.61 15.51 8.83
N ALA A 29 -27.85 15.41 9.33
CA ALA A 29 -28.71 14.25 9.10
C ALA A 29 -28.96 13.97 7.61
N LYS A 30 -29.15 15.02 6.80
CA LYS A 30 -29.27 14.90 5.34
C LYS A 30 -28.02 14.29 4.69
N TYR A 31 -26.82 14.74 5.05
CA TYR A 31 -25.59 14.16 4.48
C TYR A 31 -25.27 12.78 5.06
N TYR A 32 -25.65 12.51 6.30
CA TYR A 32 -25.54 11.18 6.89
C TYR A 32 -26.40 10.17 6.12
N GLN A 33 -27.65 10.52 5.82
CA GLN A 33 -28.52 9.68 4.98
C GLN A 33 -27.92 9.43 3.60
N LYS A 34 -27.35 10.46 2.95
CA LYS A 34 -26.63 10.28 1.67
C LYS A 34 -25.46 9.31 1.78
N ALA A 35 -24.68 9.39 2.87
CA ALA A 35 -23.55 8.49 3.11
C ALA A 35 -24.02 7.05 3.32
N TYR A 36 -25.12 6.86 4.06
CA TYR A 36 -25.76 5.56 4.26
C TYR A 36 -26.30 4.98 2.94
N ASP A 37 -26.98 5.77 2.12
CA ASP A 37 -27.46 5.32 0.81
C ASP A 37 -26.28 4.91 -0.10
N ALA A 38 -25.15 5.63 -0.02
CA ALA A 38 -23.93 5.25 -0.72
C ALA A 38 -23.32 3.93 -0.19
N SER A 39 -23.38 3.66 1.12
CA SER A 39 -22.91 2.37 1.66
C SER A 39 -23.81 1.20 1.24
N THR A 40 -25.13 1.40 1.14
CA THR A 40 -26.00 0.34 0.57
C THR A 40 -25.64 0.06 -0.89
N THR A 41 -25.35 1.11 -1.67
CA THR A 41 -24.90 0.98 -3.07
C THR A 41 -23.56 0.24 -3.17
N LEU A 42 -22.62 0.52 -2.26
CA LEU A 42 -21.35 -0.21 -2.15
C LEU A 42 -21.58 -1.72 -1.93
N LEU A 43 -22.50 -2.06 -1.01
CA LEU A 43 -22.83 -3.42 -0.59
C LEU A 43 -23.71 -4.18 -1.60
N ALA A 44 -24.54 -3.51 -2.40
CA ALA A 44 -25.55 -4.08 -3.31
C ALA A 44 -25.02 -4.95 -4.48
N GLY A 45 -23.78 -5.44 -4.41
CA GLY A 45 -23.29 -6.45 -5.36
C GLY A 45 -22.95 -5.92 -6.77
N PRO A 46 -22.67 -6.81 -7.74
CA PRO A 46 -22.00 -6.51 -9.01
C PRO A 46 -22.74 -5.61 -10.01
N SER A 47 -23.98 -5.21 -9.72
CA SER A 47 -24.84 -4.40 -10.60
C SER A 47 -24.48 -2.92 -10.65
N CYS A 48 -23.55 -2.45 -9.79
CA CYS A 48 -23.14 -1.06 -9.76
C CYS A 48 -21.87 -0.81 -10.64
N PRO A 49 -21.92 0.11 -11.63
CA PRO A 49 -20.89 0.25 -12.67
C PRO A 49 -19.54 0.86 -12.20
N ASN A 50 -19.44 1.38 -10.98
CA ASN A 50 -18.21 2.00 -10.44
C ASN A 50 -17.54 1.08 -9.39
N LYS A 51 -16.72 0.12 -9.83
CA LYS A 51 -15.90 -0.76 -8.96
C LYS A 51 -14.58 -0.08 -8.55
N PRO A 52 -14.06 -0.32 -7.33
CA PRO A 52 -13.48 -1.63 -6.94
C PRO A 52 -14.09 -2.22 -5.66
N LYS A 53 -14.58 -3.47 -5.71
CA LYS A 53 -15.04 -4.22 -4.51
C LYS A 53 -13.92 -4.98 -3.82
N GLY A 54 -12.83 -5.28 -4.53
CA GLY A 54 -11.76 -6.13 -4.02
C GLY A 54 -11.14 -5.59 -2.73
N TRP A 55 -10.87 -4.29 -2.63
CA TRP A 55 -10.25 -3.72 -1.42
C TRP A 55 -11.16 -3.78 -0.19
N PHE A 56 -12.48 -3.79 -0.38
CA PHE A 56 -13.43 -3.84 0.73
C PHE A 56 -13.46 -5.22 1.38
N THR A 57 -13.41 -6.30 0.57
CA THR A 57 -13.41 -7.68 1.08
C THR A 57 -12.02 -8.25 1.35
N LEU A 58 -10.97 -7.65 0.76
CA LEU A 58 -9.58 -8.09 0.85
C LEU A 58 -9.10 -8.45 2.27
N PRO A 59 -9.41 -7.69 3.35
CA PRO A 59 -8.92 -8.04 4.69
C PRO A 59 -9.33 -9.44 5.18
N GLU A 60 -10.45 -9.98 4.66
CA GLU A 60 -10.94 -11.33 5.00
C GLU A 60 -10.63 -12.35 3.89
N ASP A 61 -10.79 -11.93 2.64
CA ASP A 61 -10.77 -12.79 1.43
C ASP A 61 -9.51 -12.62 0.58
N TYR A 62 -8.35 -12.45 1.23
CA TYR A 62 -7.08 -12.44 0.53
C TYR A 62 -6.55 -13.86 0.28
N ASN A 63 -5.79 -14.03 -0.81
CA ASN A 63 -5.16 -15.30 -1.15
C ASN A 63 -4.11 -15.69 -0.10
N ARG A 64 -4.42 -16.71 0.70
CA ARG A 64 -3.55 -17.19 1.80
C ARG A 64 -2.26 -17.84 1.29
N ASP A 65 -2.28 -18.48 0.13
CA ASP A 65 -1.08 -19.08 -0.46
C ASP A 65 -0.12 -18.00 -0.97
N GLU A 66 -0.65 -16.97 -1.63
CA GLU A 66 0.14 -15.80 -2.03
C GLU A 66 0.70 -15.07 -0.81
N PHE A 67 -0.09 -14.92 0.25
CA PHE A 67 0.36 -14.33 1.51
C PHE A 67 1.54 -15.09 2.13
N HIS A 68 1.48 -16.43 2.19
CA HIS A 68 2.62 -17.23 2.65
C HIS A 68 3.84 -17.11 1.73
N ARG A 69 3.64 -17.00 0.40
CA ARG A 69 4.74 -16.74 -0.54
C ARG A 69 5.37 -15.37 -0.31
N ILE A 70 4.57 -14.34 -0.01
CA ILE A 70 5.07 -13.00 0.35
C ILE A 70 5.98 -13.09 1.57
N GLN A 71 5.57 -13.81 2.62
CA GLN A 71 6.39 -14.01 3.82
C GLN A 71 7.71 -14.72 3.49
N LYS A 72 7.67 -15.81 2.71
CA LYS A 72 8.88 -16.53 2.29
C LYS A 72 9.83 -15.65 1.45
N ALA A 73 9.29 -14.84 0.54
CA ALA A 73 10.09 -13.92 -0.26
C ALA A 73 10.70 -12.82 0.63
N ALA A 74 9.95 -12.29 1.58
CA ALA A 74 10.46 -11.33 2.56
C ALA A 74 11.57 -11.92 3.42
N ASP A 75 11.42 -13.17 3.90
CA ASP A 75 12.47 -13.89 4.63
C ASP A 75 13.73 -14.03 3.79
N LYS A 76 13.59 -14.44 2.52
CA LYS A 76 14.69 -14.56 1.58
C LYS A 76 15.40 -13.23 1.35
N ILE A 77 14.64 -12.14 1.17
CA ILE A 77 15.17 -10.79 1.03
C ILE A 77 16.00 -10.43 2.28
N ARG A 78 15.43 -10.59 3.48
CA ARG A 78 16.13 -10.27 4.74
C ARG A 78 17.40 -11.09 4.96
N SER A 79 17.46 -12.33 4.48
CA SER A 79 18.64 -13.18 4.63
C SER A 79 19.70 -13.00 3.52
N SER A 80 19.40 -12.30 2.43
CA SER A 80 20.26 -12.28 1.23
C SER A 80 20.66 -10.90 0.72
N CYS A 81 20.12 -9.82 1.28
CA CYS A 81 20.50 -8.47 0.89
C CYS A 81 20.58 -7.48 2.06
N ASP A 82 21.44 -6.49 1.90
CA ASP A 82 21.57 -5.32 2.79
C ASP A 82 20.60 -4.21 2.37
N ILE A 83 20.21 -4.20 1.10
CA ILE A 83 19.36 -3.18 0.48
C ILE A 83 18.24 -3.85 -0.32
N LEU A 84 17.01 -3.37 -0.10
CA LEU A 84 15.86 -3.61 -0.97
C LEU A 84 15.52 -2.31 -1.71
N ILE A 85 15.57 -2.33 -3.04
CA ILE A 85 15.05 -1.24 -3.88
C ILE A 85 13.63 -1.60 -4.32
N VAL A 86 12.65 -0.84 -3.85
CA VAL A 86 11.26 -0.93 -4.29
C VAL A 86 11.06 0.03 -5.47
N ILE A 87 10.74 -0.51 -6.65
CA ILE A 87 10.58 0.26 -7.87
C ILE A 87 9.10 0.41 -8.19
N GLY A 88 8.55 1.61 -8.05
CA GLY A 88 7.13 1.88 -8.26
C GLY A 88 6.77 3.34 -8.04
N ILE A 89 5.60 3.76 -8.52
CA ILE A 89 5.08 5.14 -8.35
C ILE A 89 3.60 5.12 -7.96
N GLY A 90 3.13 6.20 -7.34
CA GLY A 90 1.73 6.36 -6.92
C GLY A 90 1.31 5.30 -5.90
N GLY A 91 0.27 4.52 -6.24
CA GLY A 91 -0.21 3.43 -5.39
C GLY A 91 0.79 2.30 -5.17
N SER A 92 1.72 2.10 -6.11
CA SER A 92 2.82 1.14 -6.01
C SER A 92 3.98 1.60 -5.11
N TYR A 93 3.82 2.75 -4.44
CA TYR A 93 4.88 3.42 -3.70
C TYR A 93 4.41 3.91 -2.33
N LEU A 94 3.40 4.80 -2.32
CA LEU A 94 3.02 5.56 -1.13
C LEU A 94 2.56 4.68 0.03
N GLY A 95 1.79 3.63 -0.23
CA GLY A 95 1.27 2.76 0.82
C GLY A 95 2.38 2.01 1.58
N ALA A 96 3.33 1.44 0.85
CA ALA A 96 4.49 0.76 1.45
C ALA A 96 5.36 1.74 2.23
N ARG A 97 5.68 2.90 1.63
CA ARG A 97 6.50 3.93 2.28
C ARG A 97 5.86 4.44 3.56
N ALA A 98 4.57 4.79 3.51
CA ALA A 98 3.83 5.28 4.67
C ALA A 98 3.82 4.26 5.82
N ALA A 99 3.54 2.99 5.53
CA ALA A 99 3.53 1.95 6.55
C ALA A 99 4.93 1.73 7.19
N ILE A 100 5.99 1.70 6.36
CA ILE A 100 7.36 1.51 6.83
C ILE A 100 7.81 2.69 7.70
N GLU A 101 7.66 3.93 7.21
CA GLU A 101 8.04 5.13 7.95
C GLU A 101 7.24 5.26 9.26
N PHE A 102 5.93 5.00 9.22
CA PHE A 102 5.07 5.11 10.40
C PHE A 102 5.44 4.15 11.52
N VAL A 103 5.77 2.90 11.18
CA VAL A 103 6.08 1.86 12.16
C VAL A 103 7.52 1.93 12.64
N LEU A 104 8.48 2.16 11.73
CA LEU A 104 9.92 2.10 12.03
C LEU A 104 10.55 3.47 12.31
N GLY A 105 9.84 4.56 12.03
CA GLY A 105 10.30 5.94 12.20
C GLY A 105 11.09 6.48 11.00
N ALA A 106 11.29 7.79 10.93
CA ALA A 106 11.88 8.47 9.78
C ALA A 106 13.34 8.06 9.46
N ASN A 107 14.06 7.54 10.45
CA ASN A 107 15.47 7.13 10.33
C ASN A 107 15.63 5.60 10.21
N TYR A 108 14.60 4.87 9.77
CA TYR A 108 14.61 3.40 9.75
C TYR A 108 15.80 2.80 8.98
N ASN A 109 16.31 3.48 7.95
CA ASN A 109 17.50 3.05 7.19
C ASN A 109 18.83 3.29 7.92
N LEU A 110 18.85 4.12 8.96
CA LEU A 110 20.04 4.36 9.80
C LEU A 110 20.07 3.44 11.01
N THR A 111 18.90 3.05 11.51
CA THR A 111 18.77 2.20 12.69
C THR A 111 18.66 0.73 12.35
N SER A 112 18.29 0.38 11.11
CA SER A 112 18.15 -0.99 10.56
C SER A 112 17.64 -2.01 11.58
N PRO A 113 16.47 -1.78 12.21
CA PRO A 113 16.08 -2.54 13.41
C PRO A 113 15.80 -4.02 13.14
N SER A 114 15.49 -4.40 11.89
CA SER A 114 15.21 -5.79 11.50
C SER A 114 15.02 -5.94 9.98
N GLY A 115 16.09 -6.10 9.19
CA GLY A 115 16.00 -6.35 7.74
C GLY A 115 16.90 -5.43 6.90
N PRO A 116 16.80 -5.48 5.56
CA PRO A 116 17.56 -4.61 4.69
C PRO A 116 17.08 -3.17 4.84
N ARG A 117 17.95 -2.24 4.45
CA ARG A 117 17.54 -0.86 4.20
C ARG A 117 16.63 -0.82 2.99
N VAL A 118 15.47 -0.17 3.12
CA VAL A 118 14.46 -0.09 2.07
C VAL A 118 14.50 1.29 1.45
N TYR A 119 14.81 1.34 0.14
CA TYR A 119 14.78 2.56 -0.66
C TYR A 119 13.74 2.42 -1.76
N PHE A 120 13.26 3.56 -2.25
CA PHE A 120 12.24 3.64 -3.29
C PHE A 120 12.81 4.35 -4.50
N ALA A 121 12.64 3.75 -5.68
CA ALA A 121 13.08 4.28 -6.95
C ALA A 121 11.95 4.21 -7.99
N GLY A 122 12.13 4.87 -9.14
CA GLY A 122 11.12 4.88 -10.20
C GLY A 122 9.83 5.62 -9.82
N ASN A 123 9.83 6.38 -8.73
CA ASN A 123 8.80 7.33 -8.32
C ASN A 123 9.10 8.77 -8.77
N THR A 124 10.21 8.97 -9.49
CA THR A 124 10.68 10.23 -10.09
C THR A 124 11.52 9.89 -11.33
N LEU A 125 11.83 10.90 -12.14
CA LEU A 125 12.77 10.82 -13.27
C LEU A 125 14.08 11.58 -13.00
N ASP A 126 14.31 11.98 -11.76
CA ASP A 126 15.53 12.66 -11.33
C ASP A 126 16.76 11.75 -11.46
N GLU A 127 17.70 12.15 -12.31
CA GLU A 127 18.90 11.40 -12.61
C GLU A 127 19.87 11.33 -11.43
N ASP A 128 20.01 12.41 -10.67
CA ASP A 128 20.92 12.51 -9.53
C ASP A 128 20.49 11.54 -8.42
N THR A 129 19.21 11.58 -8.04
CA THR A 129 18.62 10.62 -7.09
C THR A 129 18.83 9.17 -7.54
N THR A 130 18.67 8.89 -8.83
CA THR A 130 18.85 7.54 -9.38
C THR A 130 20.33 7.12 -9.34
N ALA A 131 21.25 8.03 -9.68
CA ALA A 131 22.69 7.79 -9.65
C ALA A 131 23.18 7.52 -8.22
N ASP A 132 22.72 8.30 -7.24
CA ASP A 132 23.03 8.10 -5.82
C ASP A 132 22.57 6.72 -5.33
N MET A 133 21.37 6.30 -5.70
CA MET A 133 20.87 4.96 -5.35
C MET A 133 21.67 3.83 -6.02
N LEU A 134 22.10 3.99 -7.27
CA LEU A 134 22.98 3.03 -7.95
C LEU A 134 24.34 2.96 -7.24
N ALA A 135 24.91 4.10 -6.85
CA ALA A 135 26.15 4.18 -6.08
C ALA A 135 26.03 3.47 -4.72
N LEU A 136 24.92 3.66 -4.00
CA LEU A 136 24.62 2.94 -2.77
C LEU A 136 24.58 1.41 -2.98
N CYS A 137 23.99 0.96 -4.08
CA CYS A 137 23.88 -0.46 -4.43
C CYS A 137 25.22 -1.13 -4.76
N HIS A 138 26.22 -0.38 -5.23
CA HIS A 138 27.50 -0.97 -5.65
C HIS A 138 28.22 -1.74 -4.53
N ASN A 139 28.19 -1.21 -3.30
CA ASN A 139 28.93 -1.78 -2.16
C ASN A 139 28.08 -2.68 -1.24
N ASN A 140 26.84 -2.98 -1.60
CA ASN A 140 25.89 -3.67 -0.73
C ASN A 140 25.22 -4.82 -1.47
N ASP A 141 24.78 -5.86 -0.77
CA ASP A 141 23.95 -6.87 -1.39
C ASP A 141 22.53 -6.34 -1.64
N VAL A 142 22.00 -6.58 -2.84
CA VAL A 142 20.77 -5.92 -3.30
C VAL A 142 19.70 -6.92 -3.75
N CYS A 143 18.46 -6.62 -3.40
CA CYS A 143 17.26 -7.17 -4.04
C CYS A 143 16.41 -6.05 -4.64
N LEU A 144 15.65 -6.37 -5.69
CA LEU A 144 14.64 -5.48 -6.27
C LEU A 144 13.25 -6.03 -6.02
N ASN A 145 12.30 -5.14 -5.71
CA ASN A 145 10.88 -5.41 -5.83
C ASN A 145 10.27 -4.42 -6.82
N VAL A 146 9.89 -4.89 -8.01
CA VAL A 146 9.37 -4.05 -9.10
C VAL A 146 7.86 -4.16 -9.15
N ILE A 147 7.17 -3.03 -9.02
CA ILE A 147 5.73 -2.98 -8.82
C ILE A 147 5.09 -2.08 -9.89
N SER A 148 4.48 -2.70 -10.89
CA SER A 148 3.69 -2.01 -11.91
C SER A 148 2.64 -2.96 -12.48
N LYS A 149 1.36 -2.55 -12.43
CA LYS A 149 0.27 -3.38 -12.95
C LYS A 149 0.44 -3.64 -14.46
N SER A 150 0.65 -2.60 -15.27
CA SER A 150 0.81 -2.72 -16.72
C SER A 150 2.25 -3.05 -17.14
N GLY A 151 3.25 -2.73 -16.32
CA GLY A 151 4.65 -2.81 -16.70
C GLY A 151 5.11 -1.75 -17.71
N THR A 152 4.25 -0.78 -18.03
CA THR A 152 4.49 0.27 -19.03
C THR A 152 4.55 1.66 -18.44
N THR A 153 4.35 1.82 -17.13
CA THR A 153 4.54 3.09 -16.43
C THR A 153 5.99 3.55 -16.60
N THR A 154 6.20 4.76 -17.10
CA THR A 154 7.49 5.26 -17.62
C THR A 154 8.59 5.24 -16.56
N GLU A 155 8.33 5.84 -15.41
CA GLU A 155 9.28 6.06 -14.33
C GLU A 155 9.81 4.72 -13.76
N PRO A 156 8.95 3.76 -13.34
CA PRO A 156 9.44 2.47 -12.86
C PRO A 156 10.03 1.60 -13.97
N ALA A 157 9.58 1.73 -15.24
CA ALA A 157 10.16 0.97 -16.34
C ALA A 157 11.60 1.41 -16.65
N ILE A 158 11.89 2.71 -16.60
CA ILE A 158 13.24 3.26 -16.76
C ILE A 158 14.13 2.83 -15.59
N ALA A 159 13.68 3.06 -14.35
CA ALA A 159 14.43 2.67 -13.17
C ALA A 159 14.72 1.16 -13.18
N PHE A 160 13.73 0.32 -13.48
CA PHE A 160 13.95 -1.12 -13.53
C PHE A 160 14.99 -1.53 -14.57
N ARG A 161 15.04 -0.90 -15.75
CA ARG A 161 16.09 -1.18 -16.74
C ARG A 161 17.49 -0.91 -16.18
N LEU A 162 17.67 0.21 -15.46
CA LEU A 162 18.95 0.59 -14.86
C LEU A 162 19.34 -0.36 -13.72
N PHE A 163 18.47 -0.58 -12.76
CA PHE A 163 18.75 -1.46 -11.62
C PHE A 163 18.89 -2.93 -12.02
N ARG A 164 18.12 -3.42 -13.00
CA ARG A 164 18.28 -4.77 -13.53
C ARG A 164 19.64 -4.95 -14.19
N ASN A 165 20.06 -3.98 -15.01
CA ASN A 165 21.39 -4.02 -15.64
C ASN A 165 22.50 -4.05 -14.59
N MET A 166 22.38 -3.22 -13.55
CA MET A 166 23.31 -3.22 -12.42
C MET A 166 23.37 -4.58 -11.71
N LEU A 167 22.22 -5.21 -11.40
CA LEU A 167 22.19 -6.55 -10.78
C LEU A 167 22.78 -7.62 -11.68
N GLU A 168 22.44 -7.62 -12.98
CA GLU A 168 22.98 -8.60 -13.94
C GLU A 168 24.50 -8.45 -14.09
N ASN A 169 25.03 -7.22 -14.08
CA ASN A 169 26.48 -6.99 -14.12
C ASN A 169 27.15 -7.43 -12.81
N LYS A 170 26.50 -7.23 -11.67
CA LYS A 170 27.06 -7.54 -10.34
C LYS A 170 27.03 -9.03 -10.02
N TYR A 171 25.94 -9.72 -10.34
CA TYR A 171 25.69 -11.11 -9.91
C TYR A 171 25.64 -12.12 -11.05
N GLY A 172 25.62 -11.66 -12.31
CA GLY A 172 25.24 -12.49 -13.45
C GLY A 172 23.74 -12.76 -13.49
N LYS A 173 23.22 -13.09 -14.68
CA LYS A 173 21.77 -13.24 -14.92
C LYS A 173 21.09 -14.26 -14.01
N THR A 174 21.74 -15.40 -13.77
CA THR A 174 21.17 -16.50 -12.97
C THR A 174 20.96 -16.10 -11.51
N CYS A 175 21.95 -15.44 -10.88
CA CYS A 175 21.82 -14.98 -9.50
C CYS A 175 20.97 -13.71 -9.40
N ALA A 176 21.05 -12.81 -10.38
CA ALA A 176 20.18 -11.63 -10.45
C ALA A 176 18.69 -12.02 -10.49
N ARG A 177 18.33 -13.09 -11.22
CA ARG A 177 16.96 -13.62 -11.26
C ARG A 177 16.40 -13.93 -9.87
N GLU A 178 17.22 -14.46 -8.97
CA GLU A 178 16.80 -14.85 -7.63
C GLU A 178 16.66 -13.67 -6.66
N ARG A 179 17.11 -12.48 -7.07
CA ARG A 179 17.10 -11.23 -6.34
C ARG A 179 16.07 -10.23 -6.87
N ILE A 180 15.33 -10.58 -7.93
CA ILE A 180 14.29 -9.74 -8.53
C ILE A 180 12.93 -10.36 -8.24
N PHE A 181 12.11 -9.59 -7.52
CA PHE A 181 10.72 -9.89 -7.22
C PHE A 181 9.84 -8.92 -7.99
N VAL A 182 8.73 -9.41 -8.53
CA VAL A 182 7.86 -8.61 -9.39
C VAL A 182 6.42 -8.68 -8.92
N THR A 183 5.77 -7.54 -8.77
CA THR A 183 4.34 -7.45 -8.47
C THR A 183 3.62 -6.77 -9.65
N THR A 184 2.79 -7.52 -10.38
CA THR A 184 2.22 -7.09 -11.67
C THR A 184 0.84 -7.73 -11.92
N ASP A 185 0.16 -7.35 -13.00
CA ASP A 185 -1.03 -8.07 -13.48
C ASP A 185 -0.76 -9.57 -13.71
N GLN A 186 -1.75 -10.41 -13.40
CA GLN A 186 -1.65 -11.86 -13.58
C GLN A 186 -1.69 -12.30 -15.05
N ASN A 187 -2.12 -11.43 -15.96
CA ASN A 187 -2.29 -11.72 -17.38
C ASN A 187 -1.14 -11.11 -18.20
N ALA A 188 -0.33 -11.98 -18.81
CA ALA A 188 0.78 -11.62 -19.69
C ALA A 188 0.36 -10.77 -20.91
N ASN A 189 -0.88 -10.91 -21.38
CA ASN A 189 -1.39 -10.09 -22.49
C ASN A 189 -1.70 -8.64 -22.07
N LYS A 190 -1.89 -8.39 -20.77
CA LYS A 190 -2.16 -7.06 -20.21
C LYS A 190 -0.91 -6.39 -19.64
N SER A 191 0.14 -7.14 -19.33
CA SER A 191 1.36 -6.61 -18.71
C SER A 191 2.65 -7.01 -19.43
N SER A 192 3.42 -6.02 -19.87
CA SER A 192 4.78 -6.21 -20.38
C SER A 192 5.73 -6.74 -19.31
N LEU A 193 5.55 -6.29 -18.07
CA LEU A 193 6.37 -6.73 -16.94
C LEU A 193 6.08 -8.19 -16.57
N ARG A 194 4.84 -8.65 -16.73
CA ARG A 194 4.51 -10.07 -16.57
C ARG A 194 5.21 -10.93 -17.62
N ARG A 195 5.12 -10.59 -18.91
CA ARG A 195 5.84 -11.32 -19.98
C ARG A 195 7.34 -11.39 -19.72
N LEU A 196 7.94 -10.25 -19.39
CA LEU A 196 9.36 -10.18 -19.08
C LEU A 196 9.73 -11.08 -17.87
N SER A 197 8.86 -11.14 -16.87
CA SER A 197 9.08 -11.99 -15.69
C SER A 197 8.99 -13.46 -16.02
N ASP A 198 8.03 -13.87 -16.85
CA ASP A 198 7.89 -15.24 -17.32
C ASP A 198 9.13 -15.67 -18.15
N GLU A 199 9.61 -14.78 -19.04
CA GLU A 199 10.80 -15.02 -19.87
C GLU A 199 12.09 -15.18 -19.05
N ASN A 200 12.23 -14.42 -17.97
CA ASN A 200 13.44 -14.41 -17.14
C ASN A 200 13.32 -15.31 -15.89
N GLY A 201 12.13 -15.85 -15.60
CA GLY A 201 11.86 -16.69 -14.44
C GLY A 201 11.95 -15.94 -13.11
N TYR A 202 11.50 -14.69 -13.05
CA TYR A 202 11.43 -13.93 -11.79
C TYR A 202 10.29 -14.45 -10.91
N GLU A 203 10.43 -14.29 -9.59
CA GLU A 203 9.32 -14.56 -8.69
C GLU A 203 8.26 -13.47 -8.80
N THR A 204 7.02 -13.86 -9.12
CA THR A 204 5.91 -12.92 -9.36
C THR A 204 4.81 -13.01 -8.31
N PHE A 205 4.21 -11.85 -8.02
CA PHE A 205 3.00 -11.64 -7.24
C PHE A 205 1.96 -10.82 -8.04
N VAL A 206 0.71 -10.86 -7.60
CA VAL A 206 -0.42 -10.31 -8.35
C VAL A 206 -0.87 -8.95 -7.82
N VAL A 207 -1.11 -8.01 -8.74
CA VAL A 207 -1.97 -6.84 -8.51
C VAL A 207 -3.39 -7.23 -8.94
N PRO A 208 -4.37 -7.36 -8.03
CA PRO A 208 -5.72 -7.80 -8.38
C PRO A 208 -6.41 -6.88 -9.40
N ASP A 209 -7.24 -7.47 -10.25
CA ASP A 209 -7.87 -6.74 -11.35
C ASP A 209 -8.91 -5.72 -10.84
N ASP A 210 -9.56 -6.05 -9.73
CA ASP A 210 -10.64 -5.32 -9.08
C ASP A 210 -10.18 -4.47 -7.89
N ILE A 211 -8.87 -4.22 -7.76
CA ILE A 211 -8.27 -3.32 -6.77
C ILE A 211 -7.49 -2.22 -7.50
N GLY A 212 -7.95 -0.98 -7.34
CA GLY A 212 -7.22 0.18 -7.87
C GLY A 212 -5.94 0.44 -7.09
N GLY A 213 -4.90 0.97 -7.76
CA GLY A 213 -3.56 1.12 -7.15
C GLY A 213 -3.53 1.92 -5.85
N ARG A 214 -4.38 2.94 -5.68
CA ARG A 214 -4.43 3.71 -4.41
C ARG A 214 -5.00 2.91 -3.22
N TYR A 215 -5.62 1.75 -3.47
CA TYR A 215 -6.18 0.85 -2.46
C TYR A 215 -5.41 -0.47 -2.34
N SER A 216 -4.26 -0.62 -2.99
CA SER A 216 -3.54 -1.92 -3.07
C SER A 216 -2.51 -2.15 -1.97
N VAL A 217 -2.40 -1.30 -0.94
CA VAL A 217 -1.36 -1.45 0.10
C VAL A 217 -1.45 -2.79 0.84
N LEU A 218 -2.66 -3.35 1.01
CA LEU A 218 -2.88 -4.64 1.65
C LEU A 218 -2.76 -5.83 0.69
N THR A 219 -2.30 -5.62 -0.55
CA THR A 219 -1.92 -6.71 -1.47
C THR A 219 -0.39 -6.86 -1.50
N ALA A 220 0.14 -7.76 -2.33
CA ALA A 220 1.59 -7.88 -2.55
C ALA A 220 2.31 -6.56 -2.83
N VAL A 221 1.59 -5.55 -3.36
CA VAL A 221 2.11 -4.19 -3.60
C VAL A 221 2.71 -3.57 -2.33
N GLY A 222 1.99 -3.63 -1.20
CA GLY A 222 2.51 -3.13 0.07
C GLY A 222 3.07 -4.23 0.96
N LEU A 223 2.43 -5.41 1.00
CA LEU A 223 2.78 -6.46 1.95
C LEU A 223 4.20 -6.99 1.78
N LEU A 224 4.70 -7.14 0.55
CA LEU A 224 6.07 -7.62 0.33
C LEU A 224 7.14 -6.64 0.87
N PRO A 225 7.16 -5.36 0.48
CA PRO A 225 8.16 -4.43 1.02
C PRO A 225 7.98 -4.18 2.51
N ILE A 226 6.74 -4.15 3.03
CA ILE A 226 6.46 -3.99 4.47
C ILE A 226 7.01 -5.17 5.26
N CYS A 227 6.76 -6.42 4.81
CA CYS A 227 7.27 -7.62 5.47
C CYS A 227 8.79 -7.73 5.36
N ALA A 228 9.36 -7.34 4.22
CA ALA A 228 10.82 -7.30 4.04
C ALA A 228 11.48 -6.30 4.99
N ALA A 229 10.83 -5.19 5.32
CA ALA A 229 11.29 -4.23 6.33
C ALA A 229 11.17 -4.74 7.79
N GLY A 230 10.71 -5.97 7.99
CA GLY A 230 10.57 -6.60 9.31
C GLY A 230 9.24 -6.31 10.02
N ILE A 231 8.27 -5.71 9.33
CA ILE A 231 6.95 -5.45 9.91
C ILE A 231 6.06 -6.69 9.79
N ASP A 232 5.35 -7.01 10.86
CA ASP A 232 4.43 -8.14 10.90
C ASP A 232 3.15 -7.84 10.09
N ILE A 233 3.12 -8.35 8.87
CA ILE A 233 1.98 -8.22 7.98
C ILE A 233 0.76 -9.06 8.40
N ALA A 234 0.92 -10.10 9.24
CA ALA A 234 -0.22 -10.85 9.76
C ALA A 234 -0.97 -10.02 10.79
N HIS A 235 -0.26 -9.33 11.69
CA HIS A 235 -0.86 -8.35 12.58
C HIS A 235 -1.52 -7.20 11.82
N MET A 236 -0.91 -6.71 10.74
CA MET A 236 -1.50 -5.68 9.88
C MET A 236 -2.83 -6.14 9.24
N MET A 237 -2.85 -7.35 8.66
CA MET A 237 -4.08 -7.90 8.05
C MET A 237 -5.17 -8.16 9.09
N ASN A 238 -4.80 -8.63 10.29
CA ASN A 238 -5.75 -8.79 11.39
C ASN A 238 -6.37 -7.45 11.80
N GLY A 239 -5.56 -6.40 11.93
CA GLY A 239 -6.06 -5.05 12.21
C GLY A 239 -7.02 -4.54 11.13
N ALA A 240 -6.70 -4.78 9.85
CA ALA A 240 -7.58 -4.43 8.74
C ALA A 240 -8.92 -5.21 8.78
N ALA A 241 -8.90 -6.49 9.12
CA ALA A 241 -10.11 -7.31 9.25
C ALA A 241 -10.97 -6.85 10.43
N MET A 242 -10.35 -6.49 11.56
CA MET A 242 -11.04 -5.90 12.71
C MET A 242 -11.71 -4.58 12.33
N ALA A 243 -10.98 -3.68 11.65
CA ALA A 243 -11.51 -2.41 11.19
C ALA A 243 -12.68 -2.60 10.23
N LYS A 244 -12.58 -3.52 9.27
CA LYS A 244 -13.70 -3.84 8.37
C LYS A 244 -14.94 -4.28 9.17
N LYS A 245 -14.81 -5.27 10.04
CA LYS A 245 -15.91 -5.83 10.83
C LYS A 245 -16.60 -4.79 11.73
N GLU A 246 -15.82 -3.85 12.27
CA GLU A 246 -16.35 -2.76 13.09
C GLU A 246 -17.06 -1.70 12.23
N LEU A 247 -16.42 -1.28 11.14
CA LEU A 247 -16.84 -0.13 10.34
C LEU A 247 -17.90 -0.45 9.29
N GLU A 248 -18.09 -1.73 8.93
CA GLU A 248 -19.13 -2.16 7.99
C GLU A 248 -20.54 -2.21 8.61
N GLN A 249 -20.66 -1.94 9.91
CA GLN A 249 -21.93 -1.83 10.61
C GLN A 249 -22.57 -0.46 10.32
N PHE A 250 -23.01 -0.25 9.07
CA PHE A 250 -23.53 1.02 8.59
C PHE A 250 -24.87 1.43 9.21
N ASP A 251 -25.64 0.47 9.74
CA ASP A 251 -26.92 0.73 10.42
C ASP A 251 -26.74 1.41 11.80
N ARG A 252 -25.50 1.49 12.30
CA ARG A 252 -25.21 2.21 13.55
C ARG A 252 -25.33 3.71 13.33
N GLU A 253 -26.06 4.39 14.19
CA GLU A 253 -26.21 5.86 14.17
C GLU A 253 -24.89 6.60 14.41
N ASP A 254 -23.90 5.96 15.04
CA ASP A 254 -22.58 6.50 15.37
C ASP A 254 -21.46 5.98 14.47
N ASN A 255 -21.76 5.50 13.27
CA ASN A 255 -20.74 4.98 12.36
C ASN A 255 -19.76 6.09 11.94
N MET A 256 -18.50 5.96 12.36
CA MET A 256 -17.48 6.99 12.14
C MET A 256 -17.16 7.24 10.66
N VAL A 257 -17.26 6.21 9.80
CA VAL A 257 -16.99 6.33 8.37
C VAL A 257 -18.12 7.13 7.70
N LEU A 258 -19.37 6.83 8.04
CA LEU A 258 -20.52 7.59 7.56
C LEU A 258 -20.48 9.04 8.06
N SER A 259 -20.13 9.23 9.34
CA SER A 259 -20.00 10.57 9.94
C SER A 259 -18.93 11.40 9.24
N TYR A 260 -17.73 10.85 9.04
CA TYR A 260 -16.64 11.51 8.33
C TYR A 260 -17.01 11.85 6.88
N ALA A 261 -17.62 10.89 6.16
CA ALA A 261 -18.10 11.11 4.80
C ALA A 261 -19.18 12.21 4.73
N ALA A 262 -20.14 12.19 5.65
CA ALA A 262 -21.21 13.16 5.72
C ALA A 262 -20.69 14.58 5.97
N ILE A 263 -19.85 14.75 7.00
CA ILE A 263 -19.30 16.06 7.39
C ILE A 263 -18.51 16.68 6.24
N ARG A 264 -17.61 15.92 5.61
CA ARG A 264 -16.77 16.46 4.53
C ARG A 264 -17.57 16.92 3.33
N ASN A 265 -18.61 16.16 2.95
CA ASN A 265 -19.49 16.55 1.85
C ASN A 265 -20.37 17.76 2.24
N ALA A 266 -20.81 17.84 3.49
CA ALA A 266 -21.56 18.99 3.97
C ALA A 266 -20.70 20.28 3.96
N LEU A 267 -19.45 20.21 4.42
CA LEU A 267 -18.51 21.33 4.39
C LEU A 267 -18.12 21.73 2.96
N LEU A 268 -17.97 20.75 2.06
CA LEU A 268 -17.72 21.01 0.65
C LEU A 268 -18.84 21.84 0.02
N ASP A 269 -20.10 21.50 0.30
CA ASP A 269 -21.27 22.24 -0.19
C ASP A 269 -21.41 23.63 0.45
N LYS A 270 -20.70 23.89 1.56
CA LYS A 270 -20.57 25.21 2.20
C LYS A 270 -19.44 26.06 1.62
N GLY A 271 -18.72 25.57 0.61
CA GLY A 271 -17.62 26.28 -0.04
C GLY A 271 -16.25 26.03 0.59
N LEU A 272 -16.12 25.07 1.51
CA LEU A 272 -14.83 24.66 2.06
C LEU A 272 -14.19 23.60 1.14
N HIS A 273 -13.43 24.07 0.16
CA HIS A 273 -12.86 23.22 -0.89
C HIS A 273 -11.50 22.60 -0.56
N ILE A 274 -10.91 22.98 0.58
CA ILE A 274 -9.60 22.49 1.03
C ILE A 274 -9.79 21.77 2.36
N GLU A 275 -9.42 20.50 2.40
CA GLU A 275 -9.29 19.73 3.64
C GLU A 275 -7.81 19.47 3.90
N ILE A 276 -7.38 19.73 5.13
CA ILE A 276 -6.00 19.58 5.55
C ILE A 276 -5.92 18.36 6.47
N PHE A 277 -5.28 17.30 6.01
CA PHE A 277 -4.88 16.18 6.86
C PHE A 277 -3.65 16.58 7.66
N VAL A 278 -3.74 16.58 8.99
CA VAL A 278 -2.66 16.98 9.90
C VAL A 278 -2.30 15.80 10.79
N ALA A 279 -1.00 15.52 10.88
CA ALA A 279 -0.44 14.59 11.83
C ALA A 279 0.60 15.28 12.72
N TYR A 280 0.69 14.85 13.98
CA TYR A 280 1.63 15.39 14.96
C TYR A 280 2.89 14.53 15.15
N ARG A 281 3.04 13.45 14.36
CA ARG A 281 4.28 12.67 14.27
C ARG A 281 4.89 12.88 12.90
N GLN A 282 6.21 13.09 12.87
CA GLN A 282 6.97 13.34 11.64
C GLN A 282 6.92 12.18 10.64
N CYS A 283 6.64 10.96 11.10
CA CYS A 283 6.63 9.74 10.29
C CYS A 283 5.22 9.35 9.80
N MET A 284 4.29 10.30 9.69
CA MET A 284 2.90 10.08 9.29
C MET A 284 2.53 11.02 8.14
#